data_AF-D5X8R5-F1
#
_entry.id   AF-D5X8R5-F1
#
_cell.length_a   1.000
_cell.length_b   1.000
_cell.length_c   1.000
_cell.angle_alpha   90.00
_cell.angle_beta   90.00
_cell.angle_gamma   90.00
#
_symmetry.space_group_name_H-M   'P 1'
#
loop_
_entity.id
_entity.type
_entity.pdbx_description
1 polymer ?
#
loop_
_entity_poly.entity_id
_entity_poly.type
_entity_poly.pdbx_seq_one_letter_code
_entity_poly.pdbx_strand_id
1 'polypeptide(L)'
;MRKLAFSLTVVVSFLLGTGIAVASTNGPHGNYSADTNACGQCHSTHTAQAPNLIAFTLDGVDNSVYETCVFCHKLGGASKYDVVNGAIRTTDAAGNPVVYRASGGGFINVVTVEGDLATYQMAPVTSAHDVKSQSVTGAPGGDPNTTFTKSCSNCHDPHGTPNSRQLLSTVNGVTGLAPTLTVTNPLGDETVEYNSGFNDFCGACHTDFNVTTAGSGDINTGIYTSYKRHRVGMDPSTLPNYNPNNGLPLEKNGTNPGVVSCMTCHYAHGTEKVSTITWTRSNGGTSTSSALLRMNERGVCQACHNK
;
A
#
# COMPACT_ATOMS: atom_id res chain seq x y z
N MET A 1 15.05 -27.69 -69.44
CA MET A 1 15.00 -28.34 -68.12
C MET A 1 15.52 -27.38 -67.07
N ARG A 2 14.88 -27.38 -65.88
CA ARG A 2 15.14 -26.56 -64.66
C ARG A 2 14.60 -25.12 -64.67
N LYS A 3 13.33 -25.00 -64.26
CA LYS A 3 12.77 -23.77 -63.66
C LYS A 3 13.13 -23.79 -62.17
N LEU A 4 13.89 -22.81 -61.69
CA LEU A 4 14.13 -22.58 -60.27
C LEU A 4 12.84 -22.00 -59.65
N ALA A 5 12.27 -22.70 -58.67
CA ALA A 5 11.23 -22.16 -57.81
C ALA A 5 11.91 -21.46 -56.61
N PHE A 6 11.77 -20.14 -56.53
CA PHE A 6 12.16 -19.37 -55.35
C PHE A 6 11.01 -19.45 -54.34
N SER A 7 11.19 -20.24 -53.29
CA SER A 7 10.23 -20.34 -52.18
C SER A 7 10.50 -19.18 -51.22
N LEU A 8 9.61 -18.19 -51.21
CA LEU A 8 9.66 -17.06 -50.28
C LEU A 8 9.03 -17.50 -48.96
N THR A 9 9.86 -17.98 -48.03
CA THR A 9 9.43 -18.28 -46.66
C THR A 9 9.17 -16.96 -45.92
N VAL A 10 7.91 -16.57 -45.79
CA VAL A 10 7.49 -15.48 -44.91
C VAL A 10 7.67 -15.95 -43.47
N VAL A 11 8.74 -15.49 -42.82
CA VAL A 11 8.94 -15.64 -41.38
C VAL A 11 7.99 -14.66 -40.70
N VAL A 12 6.82 -15.16 -40.30
CA VAL A 12 5.93 -14.46 -39.37
C VAL A 12 6.58 -14.55 -38.00
N SER A 13 7.40 -13.56 -37.67
CA SER A 13 7.88 -13.34 -36.30
C SER A 13 6.67 -12.96 -35.44
N PHE A 14 6.08 -13.95 -34.77
CA PHE A 14 5.21 -13.74 -33.62
C PHE A 14 6.07 -13.07 -32.53
N LEU A 15 6.07 -11.74 -32.53
CA LEU A 15 6.43 -10.96 -31.36
C LEU A 15 5.43 -11.35 -30.27
N LEU A 16 5.86 -12.27 -29.40
CA LEU A 16 5.30 -12.44 -28.07
C LEU A 16 5.49 -11.10 -27.37
N GLY A 17 4.53 -10.20 -27.59
CA GLY A 17 4.34 -9.06 -26.71
C GLY A 17 4.17 -9.64 -25.33
N THR A 18 5.17 -9.44 -24.48
CA THR A 18 5.04 -9.61 -23.04
C THR A 18 3.77 -8.89 -22.66
N GLY A 19 2.72 -9.66 -22.32
CA GLY A 19 1.49 -9.11 -21.81
C GLY A 19 1.88 -8.30 -20.59
N ILE A 20 1.91 -6.98 -20.75
CA ILE A 20 1.79 -6.08 -19.63
C ILE A 20 0.44 -6.48 -19.07
N ALA A 21 0.43 -7.22 -17.97
CA ALA A 21 -0.76 -7.39 -17.18
C ALA A 21 -1.12 -5.98 -16.73
N VAL A 22 -1.90 -5.28 -17.55
CA VAL A 22 -2.57 -4.05 -17.18
C VAL A 22 -3.36 -4.49 -15.97
N ALA A 23 -2.94 -4.03 -14.79
CA ALA A 23 -3.52 -4.47 -13.55
C ALA A 23 -5.04 -4.41 -13.71
N SER A 24 -5.72 -5.55 -13.69
CA SER A 24 -7.17 -5.57 -13.80
C SER A 24 -7.67 -4.87 -12.54
N THR A 25 -7.99 -3.60 -12.67
CA THR A 25 -8.68 -2.84 -11.65
C THR A 25 -10.12 -3.30 -11.72
N ASN A 26 -10.38 -4.52 -11.24
CA ASN A 26 -11.72 -5.08 -11.17
C ASN A 26 -12.58 -4.13 -10.35
N GLY A 27 -13.46 -3.39 -11.00
CA GLY A 27 -14.27 -2.33 -10.40
C GLY A 27 -14.30 -1.05 -11.25
N PRO A 28 -14.87 0.05 -10.71
CA PRO A 28 -15.05 1.30 -11.44
C PRO A 28 -13.80 2.18 -11.49
N HIS A 29 -12.63 1.67 -11.12
CA HIS A 29 -11.40 2.47 -10.99
C HIS A 29 -10.58 2.41 -12.29
N GLY A 30 -10.50 3.52 -13.01
CA GLY A 30 -9.74 3.65 -14.26
C GLY A 30 -10.48 3.17 -15.51
N ASN A 31 -9.80 3.27 -16.66
CA ASN A 31 -10.28 2.88 -17.99
C ASN A 31 -11.58 3.57 -18.47
N TYR A 32 -11.86 4.78 -18.00
CA TYR A 32 -13.09 5.53 -18.35
C TYR A 32 -13.20 5.88 -19.84
N SER A 33 -12.10 5.83 -20.59
CA SER A 33 -12.14 5.99 -22.05
C SER A 33 -12.80 4.81 -22.76
N ALA A 34 -12.75 3.61 -22.18
CA ALA A 34 -13.34 2.40 -22.74
C ALA A 34 -14.69 2.03 -22.10
N ASP A 35 -14.92 2.42 -20.84
CA ASP A 35 -16.20 2.25 -20.15
C ASP A 35 -16.63 3.52 -19.42
N THR A 36 -17.40 4.36 -20.12
CA THR A 36 -17.96 5.59 -19.54
C THR A 36 -19.09 5.32 -18.56
N ASN A 37 -19.68 4.12 -18.54
CA ASN A 37 -20.71 3.78 -17.56
C ASN A 37 -20.12 3.63 -16.16
N ALA A 38 -18.82 3.34 -16.05
CA ALA A 38 -18.11 3.30 -14.77
C ALA A 38 -18.18 4.64 -14.02
N CYS A 39 -18.29 5.78 -14.72
CA CYS A 39 -18.49 7.09 -14.08
C CYS A 39 -19.79 7.13 -13.27
N GLY A 40 -20.84 6.46 -13.76
CA GLY A 40 -22.17 6.40 -13.13
C GLY A 40 -22.20 5.60 -11.82
N GLN A 41 -21.15 4.81 -11.53
CA GLN A 41 -21.04 4.06 -10.28
C GLN A 41 -20.74 4.98 -9.09
N CYS A 42 -20.15 6.15 -9.35
CA CYS A 42 -19.83 7.14 -8.32
C CYS A 42 -20.56 8.46 -8.54
N HIS A 43 -20.79 8.87 -9.79
CA HIS A 43 -21.37 10.18 -10.12
C HIS A 43 -22.78 10.08 -10.74
N SER A 44 -23.65 11.03 -10.41
CA SER A 44 -24.95 11.23 -11.06
C SER A 44 -25.25 12.71 -11.26
N THR A 45 -25.51 13.15 -12.49
CA THR A 45 -25.75 14.57 -12.79
C THR A 45 -27.09 15.08 -12.27
N HIS A 46 -28.14 14.26 -12.32
CA HIS A 46 -29.51 14.69 -11.99
C HIS A 46 -30.03 14.17 -10.66
N THR A 47 -29.39 13.15 -10.09
CA THR A 47 -29.85 12.49 -8.86
C THR A 47 -28.73 12.27 -7.85
N ALA A 48 -27.69 13.13 -7.89
CA ALA A 48 -26.65 13.13 -6.87
C ALA A 48 -27.25 13.26 -5.47
N GLN A 49 -26.67 12.54 -4.52
CA GLN A 49 -27.05 12.55 -3.11
C GLN A 49 -26.01 13.30 -2.24
N ALA A 50 -24.89 13.70 -2.82
CA ALA A 50 -23.82 14.46 -2.16
C ALA A 50 -23.10 15.42 -3.13
N PRO A 51 -22.31 16.40 -2.61
CA PRO A 51 -21.52 17.33 -3.43
C PRO A 51 -20.61 16.61 -4.44
N ASN A 52 -20.19 17.33 -5.49
CA ASN A 52 -19.40 16.80 -6.61
C ASN A 52 -20.09 15.67 -7.40
N LEU A 53 -21.43 15.76 -7.46
CA LEU A 53 -22.30 14.82 -8.15
C LEU A 53 -22.24 13.38 -7.60
N ILE A 54 -21.83 13.16 -6.36
CA ILE A 54 -21.73 11.81 -5.82
C ILE A 54 -23.12 11.16 -5.71
N ALA A 55 -23.26 9.93 -6.23
CA ALA A 55 -24.53 9.24 -6.45
C ALA A 55 -25.16 8.65 -5.17
N PHE A 56 -24.40 8.59 -4.08
CA PHE A 56 -24.82 8.03 -2.80
C PHE A 56 -24.63 9.02 -1.65
N THR A 57 -25.36 8.80 -0.56
CA THR A 57 -25.33 9.68 0.62
C THR A 57 -24.02 9.53 1.37
N LEU A 58 -23.48 10.66 1.82
CA LEU A 58 -22.34 10.78 2.73
C LEU A 58 -22.90 11.13 4.12
N ASP A 59 -22.41 10.49 5.18
CA ASP A 59 -22.91 10.66 6.55
C ASP A 59 -22.41 11.94 7.23
N GLY A 60 -21.31 12.52 6.71
CA GLY A 60 -20.74 13.78 7.17
C GLY A 60 -20.01 13.69 8.51
N VAL A 61 -19.74 12.47 9.00
CA VAL A 61 -19.02 12.25 10.25
C VAL A 61 -17.51 12.35 10.02
N ASP A 62 -17.02 11.73 8.95
CA ASP A 62 -15.62 11.70 8.57
C ASP A 62 -15.36 12.66 7.40
N ASN A 63 -14.13 12.73 6.89
CA ASN A 63 -13.91 13.50 5.66
C ASN A 63 -14.62 12.83 4.47
N SER A 64 -15.16 13.63 3.56
CA SER A 64 -15.96 13.16 2.42
C SER A 64 -15.22 12.19 1.49
N VAL A 65 -13.89 12.31 1.35
CA VAL A 65 -13.09 11.38 0.55
C VAL A 65 -13.09 10.00 1.19
N TYR A 66 -12.87 9.92 2.51
CA TYR A 66 -12.96 8.66 3.25
C TYR A 66 -14.33 8.02 3.08
N GLU A 67 -15.41 8.76 3.35
CA GLU A 67 -16.78 8.26 3.22
C GLU A 67 -17.09 7.75 1.80
N THR A 68 -16.61 8.46 0.78
CA THR A 68 -16.74 8.05 -0.63
C THR A 68 -16.07 6.70 -0.88
N CYS A 69 -14.83 6.52 -0.41
CA CYS A 69 -14.10 5.27 -0.61
C CYS A 69 -14.72 4.10 0.16
N VAL A 70 -15.05 4.31 1.44
CA VAL A 70 -15.55 3.24 2.30
C VAL A 70 -17.02 2.91 2.04
N PHE A 71 -17.74 3.68 1.23
CA PHE A 71 -19.04 3.26 0.71
C PHE A 71 -18.94 1.87 0.04
N CYS A 72 -17.90 1.67 -0.78
CA CYS A 72 -17.60 0.38 -1.40
C CYS A 72 -16.65 -0.48 -0.56
N HIS A 73 -15.64 0.13 0.08
CA HIS A 73 -14.51 -0.58 0.69
C HIS A 73 -14.68 -0.88 2.19
N LYS A 74 -15.89 -1.19 2.64
CA LYS A 74 -16.20 -1.61 4.02
C LYS A 74 -16.95 -2.92 4.05
N LEU A 75 -17.13 -3.48 5.25
CA LEU A 75 -18.04 -4.61 5.47
C LEU A 75 -19.46 -4.29 4.93
N GLY A 76 -19.94 -5.11 3.99
CA GLY A 76 -21.24 -4.93 3.34
C GLY A 76 -21.24 -3.92 2.19
N GLY A 77 -20.10 -3.33 1.86
CA GLY A 77 -19.93 -2.51 0.66
C GLY A 77 -19.79 -3.35 -0.61
N ALA A 78 -19.75 -2.67 -1.77
CA ALA A 78 -19.69 -3.32 -3.08
C ALA A 78 -18.32 -3.94 -3.43
N SER A 79 -17.27 -3.68 -2.64
CA SER A 79 -15.93 -4.20 -2.89
C SER A 79 -15.65 -5.48 -2.10
N LYS A 80 -14.87 -6.38 -2.69
CA LYS A 80 -14.27 -7.50 -1.94
C LYS A 80 -13.25 -7.03 -0.91
N TYR A 81 -12.60 -5.89 -1.13
CA TYR A 81 -11.69 -5.30 -0.16
C TYR A 81 -12.48 -4.48 0.87
N ASP A 82 -12.53 -4.98 2.09
CA ASP A 82 -12.96 -4.26 3.29
C ASP A 82 -11.72 -3.64 3.94
N VAL A 83 -11.29 -2.48 3.44
CA VAL A 83 -10.07 -1.80 3.89
C VAL A 83 -10.20 -1.26 5.31
N VAL A 84 -11.43 -1.05 5.78
CA VAL A 84 -11.73 -0.64 7.15
C VAL A 84 -11.29 -1.74 8.13
N ASN A 85 -11.62 -3.00 7.83
CA ASN A 85 -11.28 -4.14 8.68
C ASN A 85 -10.04 -4.93 8.23
N GLY A 86 -9.32 -4.43 7.20
CA GLY A 86 -8.13 -5.08 6.68
C GLY A 86 -8.40 -6.48 6.15
N ALA A 87 -9.53 -6.65 5.47
CA ALA A 87 -10.05 -7.95 5.05
C ALA A 87 -10.32 -8.00 3.54
N ILE A 88 -10.16 -9.18 2.97
CA ILE A 88 -10.63 -9.55 1.64
C ILE A 88 -11.75 -10.56 1.84
N ARG A 89 -12.96 -10.20 1.40
CA ARG A 89 -14.16 -11.02 1.55
C ARG A 89 -14.52 -11.60 0.20
N THR A 90 -14.47 -12.92 0.09
CA THR A 90 -14.74 -13.63 -1.16
C THR A 90 -15.35 -15.00 -0.85
N THR A 91 -15.46 -15.86 -1.84
CA THR A 91 -15.83 -17.27 -1.69
C THR A 91 -14.66 -18.18 -2.01
N ASP A 92 -14.58 -19.32 -1.35
CA ASP A 92 -13.67 -20.42 -1.70
C ASP A 92 -14.09 -21.11 -3.02
N ALA A 93 -13.35 -22.14 -3.43
CA ALA A 93 -13.64 -22.90 -4.64
C ALA A 93 -15.00 -23.63 -4.61
N ALA A 94 -15.55 -23.89 -3.42
CA ALA A 94 -16.86 -24.51 -3.22
C ALA A 94 -18.00 -23.48 -3.11
N GLY A 95 -17.69 -22.18 -3.20
CA GLY A 95 -18.66 -21.10 -3.09
C GLY A 95 -18.97 -20.68 -1.64
N ASN A 96 -18.27 -21.20 -0.64
CA ASN A 96 -18.49 -20.81 0.76
C ASN A 96 -17.79 -19.48 1.05
N PRO A 97 -18.40 -18.58 1.84
CA PRO A 97 -17.76 -17.33 2.22
C PRO A 97 -16.47 -17.54 3.03
N VAL A 98 -15.41 -16.84 2.65
CA VAL A 98 -14.08 -16.87 3.27
C VAL A 98 -13.52 -15.46 3.41
N VAL A 99 -12.71 -15.25 4.45
CA VAL A 99 -12.08 -13.98 4.79
C VAL A 99 -10.57 -14.15 4.84
N TYR A 100 -9.86 -13.41 3.99
CA TYR A 100 -8.40 -13.33 3.98
C TYR A 100 -7.93 -11.98 4.51
N ARG A 101 -6.68 -11.89 4.94
CA ARG A 101 -6.06 -10.65 5.41
C ARG A 101 -5.67 -9.79 4.22
N ALA A 102 -6.07 -8.53 4.24
CA ALA A 102 -5.57 -7.56 3.27
C ALA A 102 -4.09 -7.23 3.55
N SER A 103 -3.28 -7.26 2.50
CA SER A 103 -1.82 -7.05 2.57
C SER A 103 -1.40 -5.70 3.18
N GLY A 104 -2.23 -4.66 3.03
CA GLY A 104 -2.01 -3.32 3.58
C GLY A 104 -2.37 -3.16 5.06
N GLY A 105 -3.02 -4.16 5.68
CA GLY A 105 -3.71 -4.01 6.97
C GLY A 105 -5.03 -3.26 6.83
N GLY A 106 -5.62 -2.87 7.96
CA GLY A 106 -6.88 -2.11 8.01
C GLY A 106 -6.78 -0.84 8.84
N PHE A 107 -7.83 -0.02 8.83
CA PHE A 107 -7.86 1.26 9.54
C PHE A 107 -8.55 1.20 10.91
N ILE A 108 -9.41 0.21 11.14
CA ILE A 108 -10.10 0.00 12.42
C ILE A 108 -9.75 -1.37 12.99
N ASN A 109 -9.81 -2.41 12.16
CA ASN A 109 -9.46 -3.77 12.52
C ASN A 109 -8.49 -4.37 11.51
N VAL A 110 -7.87 -5.48 11.88
CA VAL A 110 -7.06 -6.31 10.99
C VAL A 110 -7.42 -7.78 11.19
N VAL A 111 -7.50 -8.56 10.11
CA VAL A 111 -7.63 -10.02 10.18
C VAL A 111 -6.36 -10.62 10.78
N THR A 112 -6.51 -11.35 11.89
CA THR A 112 -5.41 -12.03 12.60
C THR A 112 -5.40 -13.52 12.36
N VAL A 113 -6.55 -14.10 12.05
CA VAL A 113 -6.72 -15.49 11.61
C VAL A 113 -7.64 -15.47 10.41
N GLU A 114 -7.15 -15.97 9.28
CA GLU A 114 -7.92 -16.15 8.05
C GLU A 114 -8.78 -17.41 8.15
N GLY A 115 -9.93 -17.43 7.47
CA GLY A 115 -10.82 -18.58 7.51
C GLY A 115 -12.23 -18.27 7.03
N ASP A 116 -13.11 -19.24 7.23
CA ASP A 116 -14.54 -19.06 7.01
C ASP A 116 -15.17 -18.11 8.05
N LEU A 117 -16.46 -17.83 7.90
CA LEU A 117 -17.18 -16.93 8.82
C LEU A 117 -17.28 -17.44 10.26
N ALA A 118 -17.05 -18.72 10.52
CA ALA A 118 -17.10 -19.30 11.86
C ALA A 118 -15.73 -19.26 12.57
N THR A 119 -14.64 -19.17 11.81
CA THR A 119 -13.28 -19.36 12.32
C THR A 119 -12.39 -18.13 12.21
N TYR A 120 -12.69 -17.20 11.29
CA TYR A 120 -11.88 -16.00 11.13
C TYR A 120 -11.86 -15.14 12.40
N GLN A 121 -10.74 -14.46 12.63
CA GLN A 121 -10.56 -13.57 13.77
C GLN A 121 -10.04 -12.21 13.32
N MET A 122 -10.46 -11.17 14.05
CA MET A 122 -9.99 -9.80 13.87
C MET A 122 -9.53 -9.24 15.19
N ALA A 123 -8.58 -8.32 15.13
CA ALA A 123 -8.14 -7.50 16.25
C ALA A 123 -8.21 -6.01 15.88
N PRO A 124 -8.48 -5.13 16.86
CA PRO A 124 -8.43 -3.69 16.62
C PRO A 124 -7.01 -3.25 16.26
N VAL A 125 -6.91 -2.21 15.43
CA VAL A 125 -5.62 -1.57 15.16
C VAL A 125 -5.12 -0.84 16.41
N THR A 126 -3.82 -0.84 16.59
CA THR A 126 -3.10 -0.11 17.65
C THR A 126 -2.38 1.11 17.09
N SER A 127 -2.11 1.11 15.79
CA SER A 127 -1.66 2.27 15.03
C SER A 127 -2.13 2.18 13.59
N ALA A 128 -2.53 3.32 13.03
CA ALA A 128 -3.00 3.47 11.65
C ALA A 128 -2.68 4.90 11.15
N HIS A 129 -2.59 5.06 9.84
CA HIS A 129 -2.75 6.38 9.24
C HIS A 129 -4.19 6.87 9.48
N ASP A 130 -4.33 8.07 10.04
CA ASP A 130 -5.63 8.68 10.31
C ASP A 130 -6.21 9.32 9.04
N VAL A 131 -6.79 8.48 8.17
CA VAL A 131 -7.37 8.87 6.87
C VAL A 131 -8.82 9.33 6.95
N LYS A 132 -9.43 9.30 8.13
CA LYS A 132 -10.83 9.68 8.37
C LYS A 132 -10.95 11.09 8.93
N SER A 133 -9.94 11.55 9.66
CA SER A 133 -9.95 12.86 10.32
C SER A 133 -10.07 14.01 9.33
N GLN A 134 -10.76 15.05 9.79
CA GLN A 134 -10.87 16.33 9.09
C GLN A 134 -9.71 17.28 9.46
N SER A 135 -8.81 16.85 10.36
CA SER A 135 -7.67 17.64 10.82
C SER A 135 -6.55 17.69 9.79
N VAL A 136 -5.97 18.87 9.62
CA VAL A 136 -4.76 19.07 8.82
C VAL A 136 -3.54 18.76 9.68
N THR A 137 -2.65 17.87 9.21
CA THR A 137 -1.44 17.49 9.94
C THR A 137 -0.25 17.30 9.00
N GLY A 138 0.98 17.43 9.51
CA GLY A 138 2.19 17.04 8.80
C GLY A 138 2.52 15.55 9.00
N ALA A 139 3.28 14.98 8.07
CA ALA A 139 3.80 13.63 8.20
C ALA A 139 4.98 13.59 9.20
N PRO A 140 5.11 12.54 10.03
CA PRO A 140 6.31 12.32 10.83
C PRO A 140 7.57 12.37 9.97
N GLY A 141 8.54 13.23 10.35
CA GLY A 141 9.78 13.42 9.61
C GLY A 141 9.62 14.12 8.25
N GLY A 142 8.43 14.63 7.93
CA GLY A 142 8.20 15.43 6.73
C GLY A 142 8.54 16.91 6.93
N ASP A 143 8.47 17.66 5.83
CA ASP A 143 8.56 19.12 5.85
C ASP A 143 7.50 19.71 6.81
N PRO A 144 7.90 20.46 7.85
CA PRO A 144 6.96 21.03 8.81
C PRO A 144 6.00 22.05 8.18
N ASN A 145 6.31 22.58 6.99
CA ASN A 145 5.44 23.50 6.24
C ASN A 145 4.46 22.76 5.32
N THR A 146 4.65 21.46 5.11
CA THR A 146 3.78 20.63 4.28
C THR A 146 2.76 19.91 5.17
N THR A 147 1.56 20.48 5.23
CA THR A 147 0.44 19.92 6.01
C THR A 147 -0.78 19.68 5.13
N PHE A 148 -1.51 18.60 5.37
CA PHE A 148 -2.69 18.23 4.58
C PHE A 148 -3.71 17.49 5.43
N THR A 149 -4.98 17.50 5.00
CA THR A 149 -5.99 16.58 5.52
C THR A 149 -5.70 15.21 4.97
N LYS A 150 -5.33 14.27 5.85
CA LYS A 150 -5.03 12.89 5.46
C LYS A 150 -6.30 12.19 5.01
N SER A 151 -6.28 11.68 3.80
CA SER A 151 -7.38 10.99 3.13
C SER A 151 -6.84 9.88 2.24
N CYS A 152 -7.73 8.99 1.79
CA CYS A 152 -7.39 7.94 0.84
C CYS A 152 -6.70 8.49 -0.42
N SER A 153 -7.15 9.66 -0.88
CA SER A 153 -6.66 10.31 -2.11
C SER A 153 -5.29 10.95 -2.01
N ASN A 154 -4.65 10.96 -0.82
CA ASN A 154 -3.25 11.39 -0.70
C ASN A 154 -2.25 10.28 -1.08
N CYS A 155 -2.73 9.03 -1.18
CA CYS A 155 -1.93 7.89 -1.60
C CYS A 155 -2.49 7.25 -2.87
N HIS A 156 -3.81 7.26 -3.05
CA HIS A 156 -4.49 6.59 -4.14
C HIS A 156 -5.11 7.56 -5.15
N ASP A 157 -5.12 7.19 -6.42
CA ASP A 157 -5.91 7.83 -7.47
C ASP A 157 -7.11 6.95 -7.84
N PRO A 158 -8.34 7.32 -7.43
CA PRO A 158 -9.51 6.54 -7.79
C PRO A 158 -9.75 6.51 -9.30
N HIS A 159 -9.19 7.46 -10.06
CA HIS A 159 -9.35 7.52 -11.50
C HIS A 159 -8.39 6.64 -12.28
N GLY A 160 -7.55 5.85 -11.60
CA GLY A 160 -6.67 4.89 -12.23
C GLY A 160 -5.23 5.34 -12.32
N THR A 161 -4.32 4.40 -12.08
CA THR A 161 -2.86 4.57 -12.24
C THR A 161 -2.29 3.33 -12.92
N PRO A 162 -1.02 3.38 -13.39
CA PRO A 162 -0.37 2.20 -13.97
C PRO A 162 -0.13 1.04 -13.00
N ASN A 163 -0.29 1.22 -11.68
CA ASN A 163 -0.05 0.16 -10.70
C ASN A 163 -1.36 -0.43 -10.16
N SER A 164 -1.29 -1.69 -9.72
CA SER A 164 -2.44 -2.51 -9.30
C SER A 164 -3.11 -2.08 -7.99
N ARG A 165 -2.54 -1.09 -7.29
CA ARG A 165 -3.08 -0.53 -6.04
C ARG A 165 -3.54 0.91 -6.20
N GLN A 166 -3.60 1.43 -7.41
CA GLN A 166 -4.00 2.80 -7.68
C GLN A 166 -3.14 3.85 -6.98
N LEU A 167 -1.86 3.58 -6.71
CA LEU A 167 -0.99 4.51 -6.01
C LEU A 167 -0.62 5.70 -6.90
N LEU A 168 -0.68 6.92 -6.35
CA LEU A 168 -0.33 8.15 -7.04
C LEU A 168 1.09 8.11 -7.64
N SER A 169 1.23 8.72 -8.81
CA SER A 169 2.54 8.95 -9.45
C SER A 169 3.16 10.30 -9.08
N THR A 170 2.43 11.13 -8.34
CA THR A 170 2.91 12.42 -7.82
C THR A 170 2.37 12.65 -6.41
N VAL A 171 3.27 12.89 -5.44
CA VAL A 171 2.93 13.16 -4.04
C VAL A 171 3.78 14.34 -3.56
N ASN A 172 3.16 15.36 -2.97
CA ASN A 172 3.84 16.57 -2.47
C ASN A 172 4.84 17.20 -3.46
N GLY A 173 4.47 17.26 -4.75
CA GLY A 173 5.33 17.80 -5.80
C GLY A 173 6.48 16.88 -6.25
N VAL A 174 6.68 15.74 -5.59
CA VAL A 174 7.58 14.69 -6.06
C VAL A 174 6.89 13.94 -7.20
N THR A 175 7.31 14.20 -8.43
CA THR A 175 6.75 13.62 -9.65
C THR A 175 7.48 12.35 -10.06
N GLY A 176 6.84 11.51 -10.88
CA GLY A 176 7.48 10.32 -11.45
C GLY A 176 7.62 9.16 -10.46
N LEU A 177 6.84 9.20 -9.37
CA LEU A 177 6.73 8.08 -8.45
C LEU A 177 6.13 6.89 -9.20
N ALA A 178 6.79 5.75 -9.11
CA ALA A 178 6.38 4.53 -9.79
C ALA A 178 6.52 3.32 -8.84
N PRO A 179 5.78 3.28 -7.72
CA PRO A 179 5.74 2.09 -6.90
C PRO A 179 5.16 0.94 -7.72
N THR A 180 5.89 -0.16 -7.82
CA THR A 180 5.45 -1.36 -8.54
C THR A 180 5.40 -2.56 -7.61
N LEU A 181 4.38 -3.38 -7.78
CA LEU A 181 4.20 -4.60 -7.01
C LEU A 181 3.55 -5.68 -7.88
N THR A 182 3.79 -6.93 -7.51
CA THR A 182 3.12 -8.09 -8.08
C THR A 182 2.15 -8.64 -7.04
N VAL A 183 0.90 -8.85 -7.43
CA VAL A 183 -0.11 -9.50 -6.57
C VAL A 183 -0.40 -10.88 -7.14
N THR A 184 -0.11 -11.92 -6.36
CA THR A 184 -0.53 -13.29 -6.69
C THR A 184 -1.85 -13.58 -6.00
N ASN A 185 -2.76 -14.26 -6.70
CA ASN A 185 -4.15 -14.50 -6.31
C ASN A 185 -4.91 -13.26 -5.79
N PRO A 186 -5.02 -12.19 -6.60
CA PRO A 186 -5.70 -10.97 -6.19
C PRO A 186 -7.16 -11.23 -5.80
N LEU A 187 -7.66 -10.52 -4.78
CA LEU A 187 -9.03 -10.66 -4.27
C LEU A 187 -9.35 -12.04 -3.64
N GLY A 188 -8.31 -12.82 -3.29
CA GLY A 188 -8.36 -14.08 -2.54
C GLY A 188 -7.34 -14.10 -1.41
N ASP A 189 -6.62 -15.20 -1.24
CA ASP A 189 -5.44 -15.33 -0.35
C ASP A 189 -4.21 -14.65 -0.97
N GLU A 190 -4.36 -13.34 -1.24
CA GLU A 190 -3.37 -12.63 -2.02
C GLU A 190 -2.00 -12.59 -1.33
N THR A 191 -0.94 -12.72 -2.12
CA THR A 191 0.42 -12.42 -1.68
C THR A 191 0.97 -11.26 -2.50
N VAL A 192 1.72 -10.37 -1.83
CA VAL A 192 2.26 -9.15 -2.44
C VAL A 192 3.77 -9.21 -2.44
N GLU A 193 4.36 -9.13 -3.62
CA GLU A 193 5.77 -8.86 -3.83
C GLU A 193 5.97 -7.38 -4.15
N TYR A 194 6.75 -6.67 -3.34
CA TYR A 194 7.13 -5.29 -3.60
C TYR A 194 8.29 -5.27 -4.58
N ASN A 195 8.09 -4.70 -5.77
CA ASN A 195 9.09 -4.75 -6.83
C ASN A 195 10.03 -3.55 -6.78
N SER A 196 9.50 -2.33 -6.66
CA SER A 196 10.32 -1.10 -6.59
C SER A 196 9.52 0.11 -6.11
N GLY A 197 10.21 1.18 -5.72
CA GLY A 197 9.69 2.55 -5.63
C GLY A 197 8.96 2.93 -4.34
N PHE A 198 8.87 2.03 -3.35
CA PHE A 198 8.14 2.32 -2.11
C PHE A 198 8.88 3.29 -1.19
N ASN A 199 10.21 3.30 -1.19
CA ASN A 199 10.98 4.26 -0.41
C ASN A 199 10.75 5.70 -0.86
N ASP A 200 10.74 5.93 -2.18
CA ASP A 200 10.48 7.26 -2.74
C ASP A 200 9.02 7.67 -2.54
N PHE A 201 8.08 6.74 -2.75
CA PHE A 201 6.66 6.98 -2.55
C PHE A 201 6.33 7.39 -1.11
N CYS A 202 6.78 6.62 -0.11
CA CYS A 202 6.58 6.96 1.30
C CYS A 202 7.42 8.20 1.69
N GLY A 203 8.63 8.32 1.16
CA GLY A 203 9.56 9.40 1.41
C GLY A 203 9.09 10.77 0.94
N ALA A 204 8.17 10.83 -0.03
CA ALA A 204 7.55 12.08 -0.49
C ALA A 204 6.80 12.83 0.63
N CYS A 205 6.32 12.11 1.64
CA CYS A 205 5.78 12.68 2.87
C CYS A 205 6.76 12.54 4.05
N HIS A 206 7.46 11.41 4.13
CA HIS A 206 8.34 11.04 5.24
C HIS A 206 9.81 11.36 4.94
N THR A 207 10.10 12.60 4.57
CA THR A 207 11.36 13.01 3.94
C THR A 207 12.60 12.61 4.75
N ASP A 208 12.61 12.87 6.05
CA ASP A 208 13.73 12.53 6.95
C ASP A 208 13.97 11.02 7.06
N PHE A 209 12.98 10.18 6.76
CA PHE A 209 13.10 8.73 6.83
C PHE A 209 13.57 8.09 5.52
N ASN A 210 13.51 8.81 4.38
CA ASN A 210 14.05 8.32 3.11
C ASN A 210 15.56 8.57 3.00
N VAL A 211 16.33 7.88 3.85
CA VAL A 211 17.78 8.04 3.94
C VAL A 211 18.49 6.77 3.48
N THR A 212 19.38 6.90 2.49
CA THR A 212 20.13 5.77 1.91
C THR A 212 21.60 5.76 2.33
N THR A 213 22.07 6.83 2.99
CA THR A 213 23.47 7.00 3.40
C THR A 213 23.90 5.91 4.39
N ALA A 214 25.07 5.29 4.15
CA ALA A 214 25.65 4.34 5.07
C ALA A 214 26.00 5.02 6.42
N GLY A 215 25.81 4.31 7.53
CA GLY A 215 26.05 4.87 8.87
C GLY A 215 24.94 5.80 9.38
N SER A 216 23.80 5.94 8.68
CA SER A 216 22.66 6.78 9.13
C SER A 216 22.15 6.47 10.55
N GLY A 217 22.44 5.27 11.07
CA GLY A 217 22.14 4.91 12.47
C GLY A 217 23.04 5.60 13.50
N ASP A 218 24.16 6.17 13.08
CA ASP A 218 25.18 6.80 13.94
C ASP A 218 25.30 8.31 13.73
N ILE A 219 24.91 8.81 12.56
CA ILE A 219 24.94 10.23 12.19
C ILE A 219 23.54 10.82 12.06
N ASN A 220 23.41 12.12 12.29
CA ASN A 220 22.16 12.82 12.00
C ASN A 220 22.04 13.01 10.49
N THR A 221 21.01 12.42 9.89
CA THR A 221 20.72 12.49 8.46
C THR A 221 19.40 13.19 8.13
N GLY A 222 18.74 13.78 9.13
CA GLY A 222 17.45 14.44 8.91
C GLY A 222 17.62 15.83 8.34
N ILE A 223 16.68 16.23 7.49
CA ILE A 223 16.55 17.57 6.97
C ILE A 223 15.80 18.45 7.98
N TYR A 224 14.74 17.92 8.58
CA TYR A 224 13.84 18.67 9.47
C TYR A 224 13.99 18.31 10.95
N THR A 225 14.48 17.12 11.26
CA THR A 225 14.62 16.63 12.64
C THR A 225 16.01 16.07 12.93
N SER A 226 16.48 16.25 14.17
CA SER A 226 17.82 15.83 14.60
C SER A 226 17.82 14.42 15.20
N TYR A 227 17.57 13.42 14.37
CA TYR A 227 17.59 12.00 14.77
C TYR A 227 18.54 11.16 13.93
N LYS A 228 18.94 10.02 14.51
CA LYS A 228 19.65 8.94 13.83
C LYS A 228 18.62 7.91 13.37
N ARG A 229 18.78 7.35 12.17
CA ARG A 229 17.72 6.56 11.51
C ARG A 229 18.29 5.34 10.79
N HIS A 230 17.46 4.32 10.65
CA HIS A 230 17.83 3.17 9.82
C HIS A 230 17.87 3.60 8.35
N ARG A 231 18.92 3.20 7.63
CA ARG A 231 18.99 3.43 6.18
C ARG A 231 17.99 2.51 5.47
N VAL A 232 17.31 3.03 4.45
CA VAL A 232 16.49 2.26 3.51
C VAL A 232 17.22 2.10 2.18
N GLY A 233 16.72 1.24 1.29
CA GLY A 233 17.34 0.95 -0.01
C GLY A 233 18.62 0.12 0.08
N MET A 234 18.95 -0.42 1.26
CA MET A 234 20.14 -1.22 1.48
C MET A 234 19.88 -2.71 1.28
N ASP A 235 20.87 -3.44 0.74
CA ASP A 235 20.87 -4.90 0.71
C ASP A 235 21.16 -5.47 2.11
N PRO A 236 20.20 -6.17 2.74
CA PRO A 236 20.38 -6.70 4.08
C PRO A 236 21.35 -7.89 4.15
N SER A 237 21.68 -8.54 3.03
CA SER A 237 22.70 -9.61 3.00
C SER A 237 24.10 -9.12 3.36
N THR A 238 24.32 -7.81 3.29
CA THR A 238 25.57 -7.16 3.73
C THR A 238 25.69 -7.07 5.26
N LEU A 239 24.64 -7.38 6.02
CA LEU A 239 24.64 -7.31 7.47
C LEU A 239 25.15 -8.62 8.10
N PRO A 240 25.95 -8.54 9.18
CA PRO A 240 26.28 -9.71 9.99
C PRO A 240 24.99 -10.39 10.50
N ASN A 241 24.94 -11.72 10.41
CA ASN A 241 23.83 -12.57 10.87
C ASN A 241 22.49 -12.33 10.16
N TYR A 242 22.50 -11.79 8.94
CA TYR A 242 21.29 -11.68 8.13
C TYR A 242 20.61 -13.04 7.95
N ASN A 243 19.34 -13.11 8.35
CA ASN A 243 18.48 -14.27 8.11
C ASN A 243 17.49 -13.95 6.97
N PRO A 244 17.63 -14.58 5.79
CA PRO A 244 16.68 -14.37 4.69
C PRO A 244 15.27 -14.91 4.96
N ASN A 245 15.10 -15.75 5.98
CA ASN A 245 13.83 -16.36 6.38
C ASN A 245 13.22 -15.69 7.62
N ASN A 246 13.48 -14.40 7.83
CA ASN A 246 13.01 -13.67 9.01
C ASN A 246 11.54 -13.23 8.95
N GLY A 247 10.83 -13.55 7.86
CA GLY A 247 9.41 -13.26 7.68
C GLY A 247 9.09 -11.80 7.36
N LEU A 248 10.09 -10.95 7.11
CA LEU A 248 9.90 -9.57 6.66
C LEU A 248 10.03 -9.48 5.13
N PRO A 249 9.10 -8.80 4.44
CA PRO A 249 9.20 -8.64 2.99
C PRO A 249 10.34 -7.68 2.64
N LEU A 250 11.06 -7.96 1.56
CA LEU A 250 11.99 -7.00 0.96
C LEU A 250 11.39 -6.45 -0.32
N GLU A 251 11.80 -5.25 -0.69
CA GLU A 251 11.56 -4.74 -2.04
C GLU A 251 12.60 -5.36 -2.98
N LYS A 252 12.18 -6.02 -4.06
CA LYS A 252 13.11 -6.73 -4.95
C LYS A 252 14.15 -5.79 -5.57
N ASN A 253 13.70 -4.68 -6.13
CA ASN A 253 14.51 -3.70 -6.85
C ASN A 253 15.53 -4.33 -7.82
N GLY A 254 15.11 -5.39 -8.52
CA GLY A 254 15.97 -6.14 -9.45
C GLY A 254 17.10 -6.96 -8.80
N THR A 255 17.16 -7.08 -7.48
CA THR A 255 18.19 -7.82 -6.74
C THR A 255 17.61 -8.99 -5.94
N ASN A 256 18.48 -9.91 -5.52
CA ASN A 256 18.17 -11.02 -4.64
C ASN A 256 19.20 -11.00 -3.48
N PRO A 257 18.78 -10.82 -2.21
CA PRO A 257 17.43 -10.99 -1.67
C PRO A 257 16.45 -9.82 -1.90
N GLY A 258 16.95 -8.68 -2.34
CA GLY A 258 16.22 -7.41 -2.42
C GLY A 258 16.83 -6.37 -1.49
N VAL A 259 16.13 -5.26 -1.28
CA VAL A 259 16.53 -4.16 -0.41
C VAL A 259 15.51 -3.91 0.68
N VAL A 260 16.00 -3.37 1.81
CA VAL A 260 15.14 -2.89 2.90
C VAL A 260 14.33 -1.70 2.40
N SER A 261 13.00 -1.79 2.53
CA SER A 261 12.10 -0.69 2.21
C SER A 261 11.21 -0.31 3.40
N CYS A 262 10.47 0.79 3.28
CA CYS A 262 9.44 1.15 4.27
C CYS A 262 8.47 -0.03 4.49
N MET A 263 8.10 -0.74 3.42
CA MET A 263 7.18 -1.88 3.48
C MET A 263 7.78 -3.11 4.15
N THR A 264 9.10 -3.20 4.29
CA THR A 264 9.77 -4.26 5.08
C THR A 264 9.33 -4.25 6.53
N CYS A 265 9.22 -3.06 7.13
CA CYS A 265 8.90 -2.92 8.55
C CYS A 265 7.44 -2.55 8.80
N HIS A 266 6.82 -1.83 7.87
CA HIS A 266 5.52 -1.20 8.08
C HIS A 266 4.41 -1.83 7.22
N TYR A 267 3.21 -1.87 7.79
CA TYR A 267 1.97 -1.93 7.02
C TYR A 267 1.63 -0.55 6.46
N ALA A 268 0.98 -0.50 5.29
CA ALA A 268 0.64 0.76 4.63
C ALA A 268 -0.53 1.50 5.33
N HIS A 269 -1.54 0.76 5.80
CA HIS A 269 -2.73 1.33 6.44
C HIS A 269 -2.61 1.35 7.96
N GLY A 270 -2.67 0.17 8.58
CA GLY A 270 -2.72 0.02 10.02
C GLY A 270 -2.35 -1.40 10.46
N THR A 271 -2.06 -1.52 11.74
CA THR A 271 -1.62 -2.78 12.34
C THR A 271 -2.22 -2.98 13.72
N GLU A 272 -2.42 -4.24 14.07
CA GLU A 272 -2.81 -4.71 15.40
C GLU A 272 -1.61 -4.89 16.35
N LYS A 273 -0.38 -4.71 15.87
CA LYS A 273 0.82 -5.02 16.67
C LYS A 273 1.04 -4.00 17.78
N VAL A 274 1.45 -4.45 18.96
CA VAL A 274 1.62 -3.59 20.14
C VAL A 274 3.08 -3.20 20.37
N SER A 275 3.30 -2.14 21.14
CA SER A 275 4.59 -1.82 21.73
C SER A 275 4.42 -1.35 23.17
N THR A 276 5.17 -1.95 24.08
CA THR A 276 5.27 -1.56 25.50
C THR A 276 6.35 -0.51 25.75
N ILE A 277 7.25 -0.32 24.79
CA ILE A 277 8.33 0.66 24.88
C ILE A 277 7.76 2.05 24.63
N THR A 278 8.12 3.01 25.49
CA THR A 278 7.81 4.42 25.31
C THR A 278 9.02 5.14 24.72
N TRP A 279 8.84 5.96 23.70
CA TRP A 279 9.91 6.78 23.11
C TRP A 279 9.53 8.24 22.98
N THR A 280 10.54 9.11 23.05
CA THR A 280 10.40 10.55 22.87
C THR A 280 10.19 10.90 21.39
N ARG A 281 9.30 11.84 21.12
CA ARG A 281 9.01 12.42 19.80
C ARG A 281 9.80 13.72 19.59
N SER A 282 10.00 14.13 18.34
CA SER A 282 10.67 15.40 17.97
C SER A 282 10.05 16.63 18.60
N ASN A 283 8.74 16.58 18.81
CA ASN A 283 7.97 17.67 19.37
C ASN A 283 7.90 17.68 20.91
N GLY A 284 8.76 16.92 21.60
CA GLY A 284 8.85 16.95 23.07
C GLY A 284 7.84 16.08 23.81
N GLY A 285 7.07 15.22 23.12
CA GLY A 285 6.16 14.25 23.72
C GLY A 285 6.75 12.83 23.81
N THR A 286 5.97 11.89 24.33
CA THR A 286 6.28 10.45 24.28
C THR A 286 5.23 9.66 23.49
N SER A 287 5.57 8.45 23.07
CA SER A 287 4.72 7.58 22.25
C SER A 287 4.94 6.11 22.59
N THR A 288 3.85 5.35 22.65
CA THR A 288 3.84 3.87 22.70
C THR A 288 3.25 3.26 21.41
N SER A 289 2.85 4.10 20.45
CA SER A 289 2.27 3.65 19.18
C SER A 289 3.21 2.72 18.43
N SER A 290 2.79 1.53 18.02
CA SER A 290 3.64 0.61 17.24
C SER A 290 4.11 1.16 15.90
N ALA A 291 3.70 2.37 15.49
CA ALA A 291 4.15 3.05 14.27
C ALA A 291 4.04 2.14 13.03
N LEU A 292 2.90 1.46 12.89
CA LEU A 292 2.56 0.57 11.78
C LEU A 292 3.46 -0.67 11.65
N LEU A 293 4.27 -0.99 12.66
CA LEU A 293 5.21 -2.11 12.59
C LEU A 293 4.52 -3.47 12.40
N ARG A 294 5.15 -4.34 11.61
CA ARG A 294 4.64 -5.69 11.30
C ARG A 294 4.72 -6.70 12.44
N MET A 295 5.46 -6.39 13.52
CA MET A 295 5.66 -7.29 14.66
C MET A 295 5.51 -6.56 16.00
N ASN A 296 5.00 -7.28 17.00
CA ASN A 296 4.88 -6.80 18.38
C ASN A 296 6.24 -6.44 18.96
N GLU A 297 6.27 -5.49 19.91
CA GLU A 297 7.44 -5.16 20.73
C GLU A 297 8.69 -4.85 19.92
N ARG A 298 8.49 -4.20 18.75
CA ARG A 298 9.56 -3.90 17.79
C ARG A 298 10.30 -5.17 17.33
N GLY A 299 9.63 -6.31 17.30
CA GLY A 299 10.16 -7.59 16.85
C GLY A 299 10.73 -7.56 15.42
N VAL A 300 10.36 -6.56 14.60
CA VAL A 300 10.99 -6.31 13.29
C VAL A 300 12.51 -6.08 13.43
N CYS A 301 12.95 -5.43 14.50
CA CYS A 301 14.35 -5.21 14.79
C CYS A 301 15.04 -6.54 15.07
N GLN A 302 14.37 -7.40 15.85
CA GLN A 302 14.88 -8.72 16.17
C GLN A 302 14.97 -9.63 14.94
N ALA A 303 13.94 -9.64 14.11
CA ALA A 303 13.90 -10.40 12.86
C ALA A 303 15.05 -10.00 11.91
N CYS A 304 15.40 -8.72 11.86
CA CYS A 304 16.46 -8.23 10.98
C CYS A 304 17.88 -8.40 11.57
N HIS A 305 18.05 -8.11 12.86
CA HIS A 305 19.37 -8.09 13.51
C HIS A 305 19.75 -9.41 14.20
N ASN A 306 18.79 -10.30 14.47
CA ASN A 306 18.98 -11.59 15.11
C ASN A 306 19.74 -11.50 16.45
N LYS A 307 19.24 -10.67 17.38
CA LYS A 307 19.94 -10.29 18.64
C LYS A 307 19.20 -10.60 19.95
#